data_AF-A0A7J2TLZ2-F1
#
_entry.id   AF-A0A7J2TLZ2-F1
#
_cell.length_a   1.000
_cell.length_b   1.000
_cell.length_c   1.000
_cell.angle_alpha   90.00
_cell.angle_beta   90.00
_cell.angle_gamma   90.00
#
_symmetry.space_group_name_H-M   'P 1'
#
loop_
_entity.id
_entity.type
_entity.pdbx_description
1 polymer ?
#
loop_
_entity_poly.entity_id
_entity_poly.type
_entity_poly.pdbx_seq_one_letter_code
_entity_poly.pdbx_strand_id
1 'polypeptide(L)' 'MTNVRRTVSRFIGGTQCVLGVVASIFAFIIYASPSTREAIAITSEGEVYLYMFLSLIFGVFSILSGLLLIRGEK' A
#
# COMPACT_ATOMS: atom_id res chain seq x y z
N MET A 1 -21.80 3.36 -22.48
CA MET A 1 -20.63 4.05 -21.88
C MET A 1 -20.38 3.72 -20.41
N THR A 2 -21.28 3.04 -19.70
CA THR A 2 -21.20 2.78 -18.25
C THR A 2 -20.38 1.54 -17.86
N ASN A 3 -20.36 0.49 -18.69
CA ASN A 3 -19.66 -0.77 -18.35
C ASN A 3 -18.11 -0.67 -18.38
N VAL A 4 -17.55 0.14 -19.29
CA VAL A 4 -16.09 0.29 -19.39
C VAL A 4 -15.54 1.06 -18.19
N ARG A 5 -16.17 2.19 -17.83
CA ARG A 5 -15.83 2.94 -16.61
C ARG A 5 -15.92 2.05 -15.38
N ARG A 6 -16.97 1.21 -15.31
CA ARG A 6 -17.17 0.27 -14.21
C ARG A 6 -16.09 -0.81 -14.09
N THR A 7 -15.68 -1.33 -15.22
CA THR A 7 -14.61 -2.32 -15.28
C THR A 7 -13.27 -1.69 -14.86
N VAL A 8 -12.97 -0.50 -15.37
CA VAL A 8 -11.73 0.22 -15.07
C VAL A 8 -11.66 0.63 -13.60
N SER A 9 -12.73 1.17 -13.03
CA SER A 9 -12.78 1.57 -11.62
C SER A 9 -12.60 0.38 -10.68
N ARG A 10 -13.26 -0.76 -10.94
CA ARG A 10 -13.02 -1.99 -10.17
C ARG A 10 -11.61 -2.52 -10.30
N PHE A 11 -11.04 -2.45 -11.50
CA PHE A 11 -9.66 -2.88 -11.74
C PHE A 11 -8.68 -2.01 -10.95
N ILE A 12 -8.79 -0.69 -11.07
CA ILE A 12 -7.95 0.27 -10.33
C ILE A 12 -8.14 0.07 -8.82
N GLY A 13 -9.38 -0.03 -8.34
CA GLY A 13 -9.66 -0.24 -6.93
C GLY A 13 -9.09 -1.56 -6.40
N GLY A 14 -9.18 -2.64 -7.18
CA GLY A 14 -8.55 -3.91 -6.88
C GLY A 14 -7.03 -3.79 -6.77
N THR A 15 -6.39 -3.13 -7.74
CA THR A 15 -4.94 -2.90 -7.71
C THR A 15 -4.49 -2.07 -6.51
N GLN A 16 -5.25 -1.03 -6.13
CA GLN A 16 -4.96 -0.22 -4.95
C GLN A 16 -5.06 -1.02 -3.65
N CYS A 17 -6.07 -1.90 -3.52
CA CYS A 17 -6.15 -2.81 -2.38
C CYS A 17 -4.93 -3.73 -2.30
N VAL A 18 -4.54 -4.35 -3.41
CA VAL A 18 -3.36 -5.23 -3.46
C VAL A 18 -2.09 -4.46 -3.10
N LEU A 19 -1.87 -3.29 -3.69
CA LEU A 19 -0.71 -2.44 -3.40
C LEU A 19 -0.68 -2.01 -1.93
N GLY A 20 -1.83 -1.71 -1.34
CA GLY A 20 -1.87 -1.33 0.07
C GLY A 20 -1.55 -2.48 1.01
N VAL A 21 -2.01 -3.69 0.71
CA VAL A 21 -1.62 -4.91 1.44
C VAL A 21 -0.11 -5.16 1.30
N VAL A 22 0.43 -5.05 0.10
CA VAL A 22 1.88 -5.19 -0.16
C VAL A 22 2.67 -4.15 0.62
N ALA A 23 2.21 -2.89 0.69
CA ALA A 23 2.86 -1.84 1.47
C ALA A 23 2.88 -2.15 2.97
N SER A 24 1.78 -2.69 3.52
CA SER A 24 1.74 -3.13 4.92
C SER A 24 2.69 -4.29 5.21
N ILE A 25 2.79 -5.27 4.28
CA ILE A 25 3.77 -6.36 4.39
C ILE A 25 5.19 -5.80 4.35
N PHE A 26 5.46 -4.85 3.45
CA PHE A 26 6.76 -4.22 3.32
C PHE A 26 7.16 -3.46 4.59
N ALA A 27 6.22 -2.74 5.23
CA ALA A 27 6.44 -2.10 6.52
C ALA A 27 6.86 -3.12 7.60
N PHE A 28 6.19 -4.28 7.63
CA PHE A 28 6.54 -5.35 8.55
C PHE A 28 7.93 -5.93 8.27
N ILE A 29 8.29 -6.14 7.01
CA ILE A 29 9.62 -6.65 6.63
C ILE A 29 10.71 -5.66 7.04
N ILE A 30 10.53 -4.36 6.80
CA ILE A 30 11.46 -3.31 7.24
C ILE A 30 11.65 -3.38 8.76
N TYR A 31 10.59 -3.59 9.52
CA TYR A 31 10.67 -3.75 10.96
C TYR A 31 11.40 -5.04 11.38
N ALA A 32 11.09 -6.17 10.76
CA ALA A 32 11.53 -7.49 11.23
C ALA A 32 12.92 -7.89 10.71
N SER A 33 13.38 -7.35 9.58
CA SER A 33 14.56 -7.85 8.87
C SER A 33 15.68 -6.81 8.75
N PRO A 34 16.80 -6.98 9.49
CA PRO A 34 18.00 -6.15 9.36
C PRO A 34 18.64 -6.22 7.96
N SER A 35 18.63 -7.40 7.33
CA SER A 35 19.15 -7.57 5.95
C SER A 35 18.34 -6.78 4.93
N THR A 36 17.03 -6.65 5.14
CA THR A 36 16.21 -5.76 4.31
C THR A 36 16.62 -4.32 4.52
N ARG A 37 16.79 -3.87 5.77
CA ARG A 37 17.25 -2.49 6.07
C ARG A 37 18.58 -2.19 5.40
N GLU A 38 19.53 -3.12 5.43
CA GLU A 38 20.82 -3.00 4.76
C GLU A 38 20.68 -2.90 3.23
N ALA A 39 19.80 -3.72 2.63
CA ALA A 39 19.54 -3.69 1.18
C ALA A 39 18.93 -2.37 0.67
N ILE A 40 18.16 -1.66 1.51
CA ILE A 40 17.60 -0.33 1.20
C ILE A 40 18.45 0.81 1.76
N ALA A 41 19.66 0.51 2.26
CA ALA A 41 20.59 1.47 2.85
C ALA A 41 19.96 2.32 3.98
N ILE A 42 19.12 1.70 4.81
CA ILE A 42 18.59 2.33 6.02
C ILE A 42 19.69 2.31 7.08
N THR A 43 20.20 3.49 7.41
CA THR A 43 21.40 3.66 8.24
C THR A 43 21.06 3.99 9.70
N SER A 44 19.88 4.53 9.96
CA SER A 44 19.46 4.97 11.29
C SER A 44 18.15 4.31 11.72
N GLU A 45 18.02 3.99 13.02
CA GLU A 45 16.76 3.50 13.58
C GLU A 45 15.59 4.47 13.37
N GLY A 46 15.86 5.79 13.36
CA GLY A 46 14.84 6.80 13.08
C GLY A 46 14.24 6.69 11.67
N GLU A 47 15.05 6.29 10.69
CA GLU A 47 14.61 6.07 9.31
C GLU A 47 13.70 4.85 9.21
N VAL A 48 13.98 3.78 9.97
CA VAL A 48 13.14 2.57 10.03
C VAL A 48 11.71 2.93 10.40
N TYR A 49 11.52 3.68 11.49
CA TYR A 49 10.19 4.08 11.94
C TYR A 49 9.47 4.98 10.94
N LEU A 50 10.22 5.89 10.29
CA LEU A 50 9.66 6.76 9.26
C LEU A 50 9.19 5.97 8.04
N TYR A 51 9.99 5.02 7.54
CA TYR A 51 9.61 4.17 6.41
C TYR A 51 8.43 3.24 6.74
N MET A 52 8.39 2.68 7.96
CA MET A 52 7.25 1.91 8.44
C MET A 52 5.98 2.77 8.46
N PHE A 53 6.07 3.97 9.05
CA PHE A 53 4.95 4.89 9.17
C PHE A 53 4.41 5.32 7.80
N LEU A 54 5.30 5.72 6.89
CA LEU A 54 4.93 6.09 5.52
C LEU A 54 4.28 4.92 4.77
N SER A 55 4.87 3.72 4.87
CA SER A 55 4.34 2.51 4.20
C SER A 55 2.96 2.13 4.73
N LEU A 56 2.74 2.23 6.04
CA LEU A 56 1.45 1.94 6.67
C LEU A 56 0.39 2.99 6.30
N ILE A 57 0.74 4.28 6.39
CA ILE A 57 -0.18 5.36 6.00
C ILE A 57 -0.58 5.20 4.53
N PHE A 58 0.41 5.03 3.65
CA PHE A 58 0.17 4.77 2.24
C PHE A 58 -0.71 3.53 2.04
N GLY A 59 -0.41 2.44 2.74
CA GLY A 59 -1.18 1.20 2.66
C GLY A 59 -2.64 1.37 3.06
N VAL A 60 -2.90 2.05 4.18
CA VAL A 60 -4.26 2.35 4.65
C VAL A 60 -5.01 3.21 3.65
N PHE A 61 -4.41 4.31 3.19
CA PHE A 61 -5.05 5.19 2.20
C PHE A 61 -5.31 4.48 0.87
N SER A 62 -4.39 3.62 0.43
CA SER A 62 -4.53 2.84 -0.80
C SER A 62 -5.69 1.84 -0.69
N ILE A 63 -5.79 1.10 0.42
CA ILE A 63 -6.91 0.16 0.65
C ILE A 63 -8.23 0.92 0.75
N LEU A 64 -8.29 2.02 1.50
CA LEU A 64 -9.51 2.82 1.63
C LEU A 64 -9.96 3.38 0.28
N SER A 65 -9.03 3.93 -0.51
CA SER A 65 -9.31 4.42 -1.86
C SER A 65 -9.80 3.29 -2.77
N GLY A 66 -9.14 2.13 -2.73
CA GLY A 66 -9.52 0.98 -3.54
C GLY A 66 -10.90 0.43 -3.20
N LEU A 67 -11.22 0.32 -1.91
CA LEU A 67 -12.53 -0.07 -1.43
C LEU A 67 -13.61 0.93 -1.86
N LEU A 68 -13.32 2.24 -1.83
CA LEU A 68 -14.25 3.27 -2.29
C LEU A 68 -14.51 3.18 -3.80
N LEU A 69 -13.50 2.89 -4.63
CA LEU A 69 -13.69 2.69 -6.07
C LEU A 69 -14.52 1.44 -6.38
N ILE A 70 -14.32 0.36 -5.63
CA ILE A 70 -15.10 -0.87 -5.79
C ILE A 70 -16.55 -0.69 -5.31
N ARG A 71 -16.77 0.06 -4.22
CA ARG A 71 -18.07 0.23 -3.56
C ARG A 71 -18.90 1.40 -4.10
N GLY A 72 -18.26 2.49 -4.49
CA GLY A 72 -18.89 3.73 -4.97
C GLY A 72 -19.53 3.60 -6.36
N GLU A 73 -19.23 2.54 -7.10
CA GLU A 73 -19.93 2.18 -8.34
C GLU A 73 -21.05 1.16 -8.13
N LYS A 74 -21.92 1.44 -7.16
CA LYS A 74 -23.25 0.83 -7.08
C LYS A 74 -24.30 1.74 -7.67
#